data_AF-A0A2A7B9Q0-F1
#
_entry.id   AF-A0A2A7B9Q0-F1
#
_cell.length_a   1.000
_cell.length_b   1.000
_cell.length_c   1.000
_cell.angle_alpha   90.00
_cell.angle_beta   90.00
_cell.angle_gamma   90.00
#
_symmetry.space_group_name_H-M   'P 1'
#
loop_
_entity.id
_entity.type
_entity.pdbx_description
1 polymer ?
#
loop_
_entity_poly.entity_id
_entity_poly.type
_entity_poly.pdbx_seq_one_letter_code
_entity_poly.pdbx_strand_id
1 'polypeptide(L)'
;MNIICDKTLLSAAIDGVSKAVTLRSTIPVLEGILLKAEGFQLTLTGYDLEMGIVTTIEANVKEPGEIVLNAKLLSSMVSRMPSGQITIQSAENGKTTIQSGVAQFEIQSMSATDFPELPNTGAEETLNIPTGVLRDMIDRTLYAVSQDEKKPAHTGELFEILPDKLTVVALDGYRLAIVERPVKAVKDIRIIVPSKTMNEVSHLLANDDEEAVHICANRRYVVFMTAGYTIMSRLIEGEFLNYHNVIPDGSRTRVTLDTKEFIETIERASLIITERLKNPLRISFTEGKVVVRCQTNLGRVVDEFNAKCEGDDVEIGFNNRYLLDALRNARTEQVRLEISGPLSPVKVLPAEGNDFLYLVLPVRFKND
;
A
#
# COMPACT_ATOMS: atom_id res chain seq x y z
N MET A 1 -26.84 9.98 -23.50
CA MET A 1 -25.36 9.96 -23.56
C MET A 1 -24.92 9.10 -24.73
N ASN A 2 -24.04 9.61 -25.59
CA ASN A 2 -23.51 8.89 -26.76
C ASN A 2 -22.05 9.31 -26.99
N ILE A 3 -21.11 8.38 -26.82
CA ILE A 3 -19.67 8.65 -26.92
C ILE A 3 -18.94 7.60 -27.74
N ILE A 4 -17.80 7.99 -28.30
CA ILE A 4 -16.81 7.10 -28.91
C ILE A 4 -15.43 7.39 -28.31
N CYS A 5 -14.73 6.37 -27.82
CA CYS A 5 -13.38 6.51 -27.26
C CYS A 5 -12.49 5.32 -27.63
N ASP A 6 -11.18 5.47 -27.43
CA ASP A 6 -10.23 4.37 -27.63
C ASP A 6 -10.36 3.30 -26.53
N LYS A 7 -10.36 2.02 -26.92
CA LYS A 7 -10.49 0.90 -25.98
C LYS A 7 -9.39 0.89 -24.92
N THR A 8 -8.14 1.12 -25.32
CA THR A 8 -6.99 0.99 -24.42
C THR A 8 -7.06 2.05 -23.32
N LEU A 9 -7.38 3.29 -23.71
CA LEU A 9 -7.60 4.38 -22.76
C LEU A 9 -8.78 4.09 -21.82
N LEU A 10 -9.92 3.63 -22.37
CA LEU A 10 -11.09 3.30 -21.56
C LEU A 10 -10.82 2.15 -20.59
N SER A 11 -10.12 1.10 -21.04
CA SER A 11 -9.79 -0.06 -20.20
C SER A 11 -8.88 0.36 -19.04
N ALA A 12 -7.82 1.12 -19.31
CA ALA A 12 -6.91 1.61 -18.28
C ALA A 12 -7.65 2.49 -17.25
N ALA A 13 -8.49 3.41 -17.74
CA ALA A 13 -9.28 4.27 -16.87
C ALA A 13 -10.27 3.49 -15.99
N ILE A 14 -10.97 2.49 -16.56
CA ILE A 14 -11.85 1.59 -15.81
C ILE A 14 -11.07 0.84 -14.73
N ASP A 15 -9.93 0.26 -15.07
CA ASP A 15 -9.14 -0.54 -14.14
C ASP A 15 -8.63 0.32 -12.97
N GLY A 16 -8.25 1.57 -13.24
CA GLY A 16 -7.79 2.50 -12.21
C GLY A 16 -8.90 2.97 -11.27
N VAL A 17 -10.04 3.44 -11.80
CA VAL A 17 -11.15 3.93 -10.93
C VAL A 17 -11.88 2.79 -10.23
N SER A 18 -11.87 1.57 -10.78
CA SER A 18 -12.49 0.38 -10.16
C SER A 18 -11.90 0.05 -8.79
N LYS A 19 -10.69 0.55 -8.48
CA LYS A 19 -10.02 0.36 -7.19
C LYS A 19 -10.74 1.06 -6.02
N ALA A 20 -11.50 2.12 -6.32
CA ALA A 20 -12.35 2.83 -5.35
C ALA A 20 -13.82 2.36 -5.36
N VAL A 21 -14.13 1.24 -6.04
CA VAL A 21 -15.50 0.72 -6.11
C VAL A 21 -15.71 -0.36 -5.05
N THR A 22 -16.90 -0.37 -4.45
CA THR A 22 -17.28 -1.41 -3.49
C THR A 22 -17.70 -2.68 -4.23
N LEU A 23 -17.10 -3.83 -3.92
CA LEU A 23 -17.44 -5.10 -4.59
C LEU A 23 -18.86 -5.61 -4.28
N ARG A 24 -19.38 -5.29 -3.10
CA ARG A 24 -20.75 -5.58 -2.64
C ARG A 24 -21.21 -4.48 -1.71
N SER A 25 -22.29 -3.80 -2.07
CA SER A 25 -22.81 -2.66 -1.30
C SER A 25 -24.31 -2.79 -1.05
N THR A 26 -24.78 -2.22 0.06
CA THR A 26 -26.22 -1.98 0.27
C THR A 26 -26.75 -0.86 -0.61
N ILE A 27 -25.86 -0.04 -1.18
CA ILE A 27 -26.15 1.04 -2.13
C ILE A 27 -25.60 0.61 -3.50
N PRO A 28 -26.43 0.05 -4.41
CA PRO A 28 -25.97 -0.60 -5.65
C PRO A 28 -25.12 0.28 -6.58
N VAL A 29 -25.36 1.59 -6.62
CA VAL A 29 -24.58 2.53 -7.44
C VAL A 29 -23.11 2.63 -7.03
N LEU A 30 -22.76 2.31 -5.77
CA LEU A 30 -21.38 2.23 -5.29
C LEU A 30 -20.64 0.96 -5.76
N GLU A 31 -21.34 0.03 -6.43
CA GLU A 31 -20.73 -1.08 -7.17
C GLU A 31 -20.41 -0.69 -8.63
N GLY A 32 -20.72 0.55 -9.01
CA GLY A 32 -20.56 1.08 -10.35
C GLY A 32 -19.49 2.16 -10.46
N ILE A 33 -19.19 2.49 -11.71
CA ILE A 33 -18.37 3.62 -12.12
C ILE A 33 -19.31 4.66 -12.69
N LEU A 34 -19.24 5.89 -12.18
CA LEU A 34 -19.89 7.04 -12.78
C LEU A 34 -19.11 7.45 -14.03
N LEU A 35 -19.81 7.51 -15.16
CA LEU A 35 -19.32 7.97 -16.45
C LEU A 35 -20.00 9.30 -16.76
N LYS A 36 -19.21 10.37 -16.86
CA LYS A 36 -19.68 11.71 -17.23
C LYS A 36 -19.03 12.15 -18.53
N ALA A 37 -19.84 12.34 -19.55
CA ALA A 37 -19.41 12.77 -20.88
C ALA A 37 -19.80 14.23 -21.14
N GLU A 38 -18.80 15.08 -21.35
CA GLU A 38 -18.97 16.51 -21.59
C GLU A 38 -17.84 17.05 -22.48
N GLY A 39 -18.16 17.95 -23.40
CA GLY A 39 -17.17 18.52 -24.33
C GLY A 39 -16.48 17.44 -25.17
N PHE A 40 -15.17 17.26 -24.98
CA PHE A 40 -14.35 16.25 -25.66
C PHE A 40 -13.77 15.20 -24.70
N GLN A 41 -14.40 15.05 -23.54
CA GLN A 41 -13.85 14.27 -22.45
C GLN A 41 -14.89 13.31 -21.85
N LEU A 42 -14.39 12.17 -21.39
CA LEU A 42 -15.10 11.25 -20.53
C LEU A 42 -14.39 11.22 -19.18
N THR A 43 -15.09 11.67 -18.13
CA THR A 43 -14.64 11.53 -16.75
C THR A 43 -15.20 10.23 -16.17
N LEU A 44 -14.32 9.43 -15.58
CA LEU A 44 -14.70 8.21 -14.85
C LEU A 44 -14.45 8.42 -13.36
N THR A 45 -15.40 8.01 -12.52
CA THR A 45 -15.30 8.12 -11.07
C THR A 45 -15.70 6.81 -10.40
N GLY A 46 -14.82 6.28 -9.55
CA GLY A 46 -15.12 5.24 -8.57
C GLY A 46 -15.12 5.84 -7.17
N TYR A 47 -16.05 5.41 -6.31
CA TYR A 47 -16.19 5.93 -4.95
C TYR A 47 -16.83 4.89 -4.03
N ASP A 48 -16.33 4.76 -2.81
CA ASP A 48 -16.85 3.85 -1.77
C ASP A 48 -17.27 4.56 -0.47
N LEU A 49 -17.40 5.89 -0.52
CA LEU A 49 -17.67 6.79 0.62
C LEU A 49 -16.45 7.12 1.50
N GLU A 50 -15.34 6.40 1.37
CA GLU A 50 -14.09 6.68 2.09
C GLU A 50 -12.98 7.17 1.16
N MET A 51 -12.90 6.57 -0.03
CA MET A 51 -11.92 6.82 -1.07
C MET A 51 -12.60 6.99 -2.42
N GLY A 52 -12.22 8.05 -3.13
CA GLY A 52 -12.66 8.33 -4.49
C GLY A 52 -11.48 8.38 -5.45
N ILE A 53 -11.64 7.84 -6.65
CA ILE A 53 -10.64 7.90 -7.72
C ILE A 53 -11.32 8.45 -8.97
N VAL A 54 -10.76 9.53 -9.50
CA VAL A 54 -11.24 10.22 -10.70
C VAL A 54 -10.13 10.19 -11.75
N THR A 55 -10.49 9.92 -12.99
CA THR A 55 -9.62 10.11 -14.15
C THR A 55 -10.43 10.59 -15.35
N THR A 56 -9.76 11.24 -16.29
CA THR A 56 -10.38 11.79 -17.50
C THR A 56 -9.64 11.30 -18.72
N ILE A 57 -10.39 10.83 -19.71
CA ILE A 57 -9.85 10.43 -21.02
C ILE A 57 -10.50 11.22 -22.14
N GLU A 58 -9.81 11.32 -23.27
CA GLU A 58 -10.39 11.90 -24.48
C GLU A 58 -11.51 11.00 -25.04
N ALA A 59 -12.61 11.64 -25.45
CA ALA A 59 -13.73 10.97 -26.08
C ALA A 59 -14.41 11.89 -27.10
N ASN A 60 -14.85 11.32 -28.21
CA ASN A 60 -15.76 11.98 -29.13
C ASN A 60 -17.18 11.90 -28.58
N VAL A 61 -17.62 12.97 -27.91
CA VAL A 61 -18.96 13.07 -27.31
C VAL A 61 -19.93 13.56 -28.38
N LYS A 62 -20.82 12.66 -28.82
CA LYS A 62 -21.92 12.99 -29.74
C LYS A 62 -23.10 13.58 -28.99
N GLU A 63 -23.40 13.00 -27.84
CA GLU A 63 -24.44 13.48 -26.94
C GLU A 63 -23.91 13.44 -25.50
N PRO A 64 -23.86 14.57 -24.79
CA PRO A 64 -23.42 14.59 -23.40
C PRO A 64 -24.37 13.79 -22.50
N GLY A 65 -23.93 13.51 -21.28
CA GLY A 65 -24.75 12.89 -20.25
C GLY A 65 -23.94 12.11 -19.24
N GLU A 66 -24.66 11.58 -18.25
CA GLU A 66 -24.06 10.93 -17.09
C GLU A 66 -24.84 9.65 -16.78
N ILE A 67 -24.13 8.55 -16.57
CA ILE A 67 -24.71 7.25 -16.18
C ILE A 67 -23.77 6.52 -15.23
N VAL A 68 -24.29 5.56 -14.48
CA VAL A 68 -23.47 4.64 -13.69
C VAL A 68 -23.59 3.23 -14.27
N LEU A 69 -22.44 2.58 -14.51
CA LEU A 69 -22.37 1.19 -14.97
C LEU A 69 -21.66 0.33 -13.93
N ASN A 70 -22.14 -0.89 -13.69
CA ASN A 70 -21.49 -1.83 -12.77
C ASN A 70 -20.01 -2.04 -13.18
N ALA A 71 -19.08 -1.79 -12.26
CA ALA A 71 -17.65 -1.73 -12.56
C ALA A 71 -17.10 -3.07 -13.06
N LYS A 72 -17.48 -4.16 -12.37
CA LYS A 72 -17.02 -5.51 -12.70
C LYS A 72 -17.51 -5.95 -14.07
N LEU A 73 -18.79 -5.69 -14.37
CA LEU A 73 -19.38 -6.04 -15.65
C LEU A 73 -18.74 -5.20 -16.77
N LEU A 74 -18.60 -3.89 -16.56
CA LEU A 74 -17.98 -2.98 -17.53
C LEU A 74 -16.53 -3.39 -17.84
N SER A 75 -15.69 -3.60 -16.82
CA SER A 75 -14.30 -4.08 -16.98
C SER A 75 -14.25 -5.43 -17.73
N SER A 76 -15.12 -6.38 -17.36
CA SER A 76 -15.17 -7.70 -18.00
C SER A 76 -15.57 -7.64 -19.48
N MET A 77 -16.48 -6.72 -19.85
CA MET A 77 -16.88 -6.51 -21.23
C MET A 77 -15.76 -5.82 -22.02
N VAL A 78 -15.29 -4.67 -21.55
CA VAL A 78 -14.29 -3.85 -22.24
C VAL A 78 -12.99 -4.62 -22.46
N SER A 79 -12.50 -5.36 -21.46
CA SER A 79 -11.27 -6.16 -21.61
C SER A 79 -11.35 -7.20 -22.74
N ARG A 80 -12.53 -7.80 -22.95
CA ARG A 80 -12.79 -8.87 -23.94
C ARG A 80 -13.22 -8.37 -25.32
N MET A 81 -13.48 -7.08 -25.48
CA MET A 81 -13.84 -6.51 -26.79
C MET A 81 -12.66 -6.49 -27.77
N PRO A 82 -12.91 -6.49 -29.09
CA PRO A 82 -11.87 -6.22 -30.09
C PRO A 82 -11.19 -4.87 -29.86
N SER A 83 -9.93 -4.74 -30.28
CA SER A 83 -9.19 -3.47 -30.25
C SER A 83 -9.84 -2.41 -31.17
N GLY A 84 -9.51 -1.14 -30.91
CA GLY A 84 -10.03 0.00 -31.66
C GLY A 84 -10.99 0.84 -30.82
N GLN A 85 -12.02 1.39 -31.46
CA GLN A 85 -12.95 2.31 -30.82
C GLN A 85 -14.11 1.58 -30.14
N ILE A 86 -14.47 2.04 -28.93
CA ILE A 86 -15.69 1.65 -28.22
C ILE A 86 -16.71 2.76 -28.35
N THR A 87 -17.93 2.39 -28.74
CA THR A 87 -19.11 3.26 -28.68
C THR A 87 -19.94 2.90 -27.46
N ILE A 88 -20.30 3.89 -26.64
CA ILE A 88 -21.26 3.74 -25.53
C ILE A 88 -22.45 4.65 -25.80
N GLN A 89 -23.63 4.06 -25.93
CA GLN A 89 -24.87 4.78 -26.14
C GLN A 89 -25.89 4.39 -25.08
N SER A 90 -26.39 5.37 -24.34
CA SER A 90 -27.40 5.17 -23.30
C SER A 90 -28.69 5.89 -23.67
N ALA A 91 -29.79 5.13 -23.68
CA ALA A 91 -31.15 5.62 -23.90
C ALA A 91 -31.78 6.14 -22.59
N GLU A 92 -32.84 6.93 -22.69
CA GLU A 92 -33.51 7.56 -21.54
C GLU A 92 -34.04 6.57 -20.49
N ASN A 93 -34.39 5.34 -20.90
CA ASN A 93 -34.81 4.28 -19.98
C ASN A 93 -33.63 3.55 -19.29
N GLY A 94 -32.41 4.09 -19.41
CA GLY A 94 -31.18 3.55 -18.84
C GLY A 94 -30.59 2.35 -19.59
N LYS A 95 -31.25 1.88 -20.65
CA LYS A 95 -30.73 0.83 -21.52
C LYS A 95 -29.48 1.33 -22.24
N THR A 96 -28.34 0.68 -21.99
CA THR A 96 -27.04 1.11 -22.47
C THR A 96 -26.40 0.06 -23.35
N THR A 97 -26.07 0.46 -24.57
CA THR A 97 -25.38 -0.35 -25.58
C THR A 97 -23.89 -0.01 -25.59
N ILE A 98 -23.04 -1.03 -25.49
CA ILE A 98 -21.58 -0.90 -25.55
C ILE A 98 -21.11 -1.75 -26.73
N GLN A 99 -20.46 -1.13 -27.72
CA GLN A 99 -20.13 -1.78 -28.98
C GLN A 99 -18.67 -1.52 -29.39
N SER A 100 -17.99 -2.56 -29.86
CA SER A 100 -16.69 -2.47 -30.55
C SER A 100 -16.60 -3.56 -31.61
N GLY A 101 -16.41 -3.15 -32.87
CA GLY A 101 -16.35 -4.06 -34.01
C GLY A 101 -17.58 -4.97 -34.07
N VAL A 102 -17.35 -6.28 -33.96
CA VAL A 102 -18.39 -7.33 -34.02
C VAL A 102 -19.06 -7.60 -32.67
N ALA A 103 -18.53 -7.07 -31.56
CA ALA A 103 -19.06 -7.29 -30.23
C ALA A 103 -20.01 -6.17 -29.83
N GLN A 104 -21.20 -6.53 -29.36
CA GLN A 104 -22.19 -5.61 -28.82
C GLN A 104 -22.78 -6.21 -27.53
N PHE A 105 -22.79 -5.42 -26.47
CA PHE A 105 -23.47 -5.73 -25.22
C PHE A 105 -24.56 -4.71 -24.96
N GLU A 106 -25.58 -5.17 -24.25
CA GLU A 106 -26.72 -4.36 -23.85
C GLU A 106 -26.97 -4.61 -22.37
N ILE A 107 -26.81 -3.57 -21.55
CA ILE A 107 -26.92 -3.65 -20.10
C ILE A 107 -27.76 -2.50 -19.55
N GLN A 108 -28.27 -2.66 -18.35
CA GLN A 108 -28.98 -1.59 -17.64
C GLN A 108 -27.96 -0.69 -16.92
N SER A 109 -28.04 0.61 -17.17
CA SER A 109 -27.35 1.62 -16.36
C SER A 109 -28.21 2.05 -15.17
N MET A 110 -27.55 2.55 -14.14
CA MET A 110 -28.18 3.19 -12.99
C MET A 110 -28.12 4.71 -13.16
N SER A 111 -29.00 5.43 -12.45
CA SER A 111 -29.05 6.88 -12.51
C SER A 111 -27.80 7.51 -11.90
N ALA A 112 -27.22 8.49 -12.59
CA ALA A 112 -26.12 9.30 -12.04
C ALA A 112 -26.55 10.12 -10.81
N THR A 113 -27.83 10.48 -10.70
CA THR A 113 -28.36 11.23 -9.54
C THR A 113 -28.30 10.46 -8.23
N ASP A 114 -28.25 9.13 -8.31
CA ASP A 114 -28.17 8.26 -7.13
C ASP A 114 -26.71 8.10 -6.68
N PHE A 115 -25.74 8.40 -7.56
CA PHE A 115 -24.32 8.33 -7.24
C PHE A 115 -23.94 9.45 -6.27
N PRO A 116 -23.37 9.15 -5.10
CA PRO A 116 -23.02 10.17 -4.12
C PRO A 116 -21.98 11.16 -4.66
N GLU A 117 -22.17 12.44 -4.37
CA GLU A 117 -21.17 13.46 -4.68
C GLU A 117 -19.87 13.19 -3.90
N LEU A 118 -18.75 13.42 -4.57
CA LEU A 118 -17.44 13.42 -3.92
C LEU A 118 -17.37 14.60 -2.94
N PRO A 119 -16.76 14.41 -1.76
CA PRO A 119 -16.66 15.48 -0.78
C PRO A 119 -15.79 16.61 -1.33
N ASN A 120 -16.20 17.86 -1.09
CA ASN A 120 -15.28 18.98 -1.22
C ASN A 120 -14.23 18.87 -0.11
N THR A 121 -13.03 18.45 -0.47
CA THR A 121 -11.99 18.11 0.50
C THR A 121 -11.47 19.33 1.25
N GLY A 122 -11.47 20.51 0.63
CA GLY A 122 -10.78 21.70 1.15
C GLY A 122 -9.31 21.43 1.48
N ALA A 123 -8.70 20.41 0.85
CA ALA A 123 -7.31 20.07 1.04
C ALA A 123 -6.44 21.05 0.27
N GLU A 124 -5.38 21.53 0.90
CA GLU A 124 -4.48 22.53 0.33
C GLU A 124 -3.16 21.87 -0.08
N GLU A 125 -2.44 22.47 -1.01
CA GLU A 125 -1.12 21.97 -1.44
C GLU A 125 -0.19 21.83 -0.23
N THR A 126 0.43 20.65 -0.14
CA THR A 126 1.27 20.26 1.00
C THR A 126 2.66 19.87 0.55
N LEU A 127 2.76 19.00 -0.46
CA LEU A 127 4.04 18.43 -0.90
C LEU A 127 3.96 17.98 -2.37
N ASN A 128 5.02 18.25 -3.12
CA ASN A 128 5.30 17.64 -4.42
C ASN A 128 6.51 16.72 -4.26
N ILE A 129 6.39 15.46 -4.66
CA ILE A 129 7.43 14.44 -4.45
C ILE A 129 7.60 13.58 -5.72
N PRO A 130 8.82 13.19 -6.11
CA PRO A 130 9.00 12.26 -7.22
C PRO A 130 8.33 10.92 -6.97
N THR A 131 7.74 10.36 -8.02
CA THR A 131 7.02 9.08 -7.98
C THR A 131 7.87 7.95 -7.40
N GLY A 132 9.13 7.82 -7.82
CA GLY A 132 10.02 6.76 -7.34
C GLY A 132 10.29 6.86 -5.84
N VAL A 133 10.38 8.09 -5.31
CA VAL A 133 10.58 8.33 -3.87
C VAL A 133 9.35 7.91 -3.08
N LEU A 134 8.15 8.36 -3.49
CA LEU A 134 6.92 7.99 -2.79
C LEU A 134 6.67 6.48 -2.86
N ARG A 135 6.88 5.85 -4.03
CA ARG A 135 6.76 4.39 -4.20
C ARG A 135 7.68 3.64 -3.24
N ASP A 136 8.96 4.01 -3.19
CA ASP A 136 9.93 3.37 -2.29
C ASP A 136 9.53 3.51 -0.82
N MET A 137 9.03 4.69 -0.41
CA MET A 137 8.56 4.89 0.96
C MET A 137 7.38 3.98 1.29
N ILE A 138 6.34 3.94 0.45
CA ILE A 138 5.14 3.09 0.65
C ILE A 138 5.52 1.62 0.72
N ASP A 139 6.29 1.12 -0.25
CA ASP A 139 6.66 -0.29 -0.31
C ASP A 139 7.41 -0.74 0.95
N ARG A 140 8.25 0.15 1.50
CA ARG A 140 9.06 -0.12 2.69
C ARG A 140 8.30 -0.05 4.00
N THR A 141 7.10 0.54 4.05
CA THR A 141 6.35 0.72 5.30
C THR A 141 5.03 -0.03 5.32
N LEU A 142 4.33 -0.13 4.19
CA LEU A 142 2.94 -0.58 4.13
C LEU A 142 2.71 -2.00 4.67
N TYR A 143 3.71 -2.87 4.55
CA TYR A 143 3.64 -4.23 5.09
C TYR A 143 3.47 -4.28 6.62
N ALA A 144 3.87 -3.22 7.33
CA ALA A 144 3.87 -3.18 8.79
C ALA A 144 2.56 -2.65 9.41
N VAL A 145 1.57 -2.26 8.60
CA VAL A 145 0.26 -1.80 9.10
C VAL A 145 -0.51 -2.92 9.82
N SER A 146 -1.24 -2.53 10.86
CA SER A 146 -2.10 -3.44 11.61
C SER A 146 -3.31 -3.89 10.80
N GLN A 147 -3.71 -5.13 11.00
CA GLN A 147 -4.97 -5.69 10.51
C GLN A 147 -6.05 -5.72 11.61
N ASP A 148 -5.73 -5.19 12.81
CA ASP A 148 -6.66 -5.14 13.95
C ASP A 148 -7.46 -3.82 13.92
N GLU A 149 -8.70 -3.91 13.46
CA GLU A 149 -9.63 -2.76 13.40
C GLU A 149 -9.93 -2.13 14.76
N LYS A 150 -9.61 -2.81 15.88
CA LYS A 150 -9.74 -2.22 17.23
C LYS A 150 -8.73 -1.11 17.50
N LYS A 151 -7.65 -1.03 16.72
CA LYS A 151 -6.63 0.02 16.77
C LYS A 151 -6.58 0.76 15.43
N PRO A 152 -7.61 1.55 15.10
CA PRO A 152 -7.76 2.13 13.76
C PRO A 152 -6.55 3.00 13.37
N ALA A 153 -5.97 3.76 14.30
CA ALA A 153 -4.78 4.57 14.03
C ALA A 153 -3.59 3.77 13.44
N HIS A 154 -3.53 2.46 13.66
CA HIS A 154 -2.45 1.59 13.18
C HIS A 154 -2.83 0.82 11.90
N THR A 155 -4.06 0.95 11.37
CA THR A 155 -4.47 0.31 10.11
C THR A 155 -4.08 1.11 8.87
N GLY A 156 -3.42 2.25 9.07
CA GLY A 156 -2.85 3.09 8.02
C GLY A 156 -1.39 3.45 8.29
N GLU A 157 -0.86 4.27 7.40
CA GLU A 157 0.50 4.80 7.49
C GLU A 157 0.45 6.22 8.02
N LEU A 158 1.27 6.50 9.02
CA LEU A 158 1.50 7.85 9.50
C LEU A 158 2.41 8.58 8.51
N PHE A 159 1.95 9.73 8.04
CA PHE A 159 2.74 10.70 7.29
C PHE A 159 3.03 11.88 8.21
N GLU A 160 4.29 12.06 8.57
CA GLU A 160 4.80 13.26 9.22
C GLU A 160 5.52 14.11 8.16
N ILE A 161 4.84 15.16 7.71
CA ILE A 161 5.33 16.06 6.68
C ILE A 161 5.85 17.32 7.37
N LEU A 162 7.15 17.55 7.26
CA LEU A 162 7.85 18.74 7.75
C LEU A 162 8.44 19.51 6.56
N PRO A 163 8.81 20.80 6.73
CA PRO A 163 9.29 21.63 5.63
C PRO A 163 10.44 21.02 4.80
N ASP A 164 11.32 20.25 5.44
CA ASP A 164 12.55 19.70 4.86
C ASP A 164 12.54 18.16 4.72
N LYS A 165 11.52 17.47 5.22
CA LYS A 165 11.47 16.01 5.22
C LYS A 165 10.07 15.42 5.31
N LEU A 166 9.92 14.23 4.74
CA LEU A 166 8.76 13.36 4.90
C LEU A 166 9.21 12.12 5.66
N THR A 167 8.52 11.80 6.75
CA THR A 167 8.68 10.54 7.48
C THR A 167 7.40 9.73 7.36
N VAL A 168 7.50 8.50 6.85
CA VAL A 168 6.40 7.54 6.77
C VAL A 168 6.62 6.44 7.78
N VAL A 169 5.60 6.15 8.59
CA VAL A 169 5.66 5.18 9.68
C VAL A 169 4.47 4.24 9.66
N ALA A 170 4.72 2.95 9.80
CA ALA A 170 3.69 1.92 9.94
C ALA A 170 4.07 0.95 11.07
N LEU A 171 3.08 0.47 11.83
CA LEU A 171 3.27 -0.49 12.92
C LEU A 171 2.01 -1.29 13.22
N ASP A 172 2.19 -2.49 13.77
CA ASP A 172 1.08 -3.39 14.16
C ASP A 172 1.14 -3.82 15.64
N GLY A 173 2.10 -3.27 16.39
CA GLY A 173 2.37 -3.62 17.79
C GLY A 173 3.39 -4.75 17.99
N TYR A 174 3.79 -5.46 16.94
CA TYR A 174 4.85 -6.48 16.94
C TYR A 174 6.04 -6.10 16.06
N ARG A 175 5.83 -5.17 15.13
CA ARG A 175 6.87 -4.60 14.29
C ARG A 175 6.55 -3.15 13.98
N LEU A 176 7.57 -2.46 13.51
CA LEU A 176 7.48 -1.08 13.04
C LEU A 176 8.40 -0.90 11.86
N ALA A 177 7.97 -0.07 10.90
CA ALA A 177 8.79 0.39 9.79
C ALA A 177 8.77 1.92 9.72
N ILE A 178 9.94 2.52 9.57
CA ILE A 178 10.14 3.95 9.41
C ILE A 178 11.02 4.19 8.20
N VAL A 179 10.58 5.08 7.32
CA VAL A 179 11.38 5.62 6.22
C VAL A 179 11.29 7.13 6.25
N GLU A 180 12.45 7.78 6.12
CA GLU A 180 12.56 9.23 6.05
C GLU A 180 13.25 9.62 4.74
N ARG A 181 12.71 10.66 4.07
CA ARG A 181 13.31 11.22 2.86
C ARG A 181 13.35 12.75 2.95
N PRO A 182 14.44 13.37 2.49
CA PRO A 182 14.49 14.82 2.37
C PRO A 182 13.49 15.26 1.28
N VAL A 183 12.66 16.25 1.59
CA VAL A 183 11.70 16.82 0.64
C VAL A 183 11.61 18.33 0.84
N LYS A 184 10.81 19.01 0.00
CA LYS A 184 10.45 20.41 0.22
C LYS A 184 8.93 20.51 0.33
N ALA A 185 8.44 20.58 1.55
CA ALA A 185 7.01 20.72 1.81
C ALA A 185 6.60 22.20 1.95
N VAL A 186 5.39 22.50 1.53
CA VAL A 186 4.74 23.81 1.70
C VAL A 186 4.11 23.92 3.08
N LYS A 187 3.72 22.78 3.68
CA LYS A 187 3.03 22.72 4.96
C LYS A 187 3.62 21.66 5.88
N ASP A 188 3.59 21.98 7.17
CA ASP A 188 3.76 21.02 8.25
C ASP A 188 2.40 20.38 8.56
N ILE A 189 2.31 19.05 8.40
CA ILE A 189 1.11 18.30 8.76
C ILE A 189 1.45 16.87 9.15
N ARG A 190 0.70 16.36 10.13
CA ARG A 190 0.73 14.97 10.58
C ARG A 190 -0.62 14.31 10.34
N ILE A 191 -0.66 13.28 9.49
CA ILE A 191 -1.88 12.59 9.06
C ILE A 191 -1.69 11.08 9.03
N ILE A 192 -2.79 10.33 9.16
CA ILE A 192 -2.78 8.86 9.04
C ILE A 192 -3.58 8.48 7.81
N VAL A 193 -2.92 7.95 6.79
CA VAL A 193 -3.53 7.58 5.52
C VAL A 193 -3.91 6.09 5.56
N PRO A 194 -5.17 5.71 5.27
CA PRO A 194 -5.58 4.30 5.27
C PRO A 194 -4.70 3.43 4.38
N SER A 195 -4.35 2.22 4.84
CA SER A 195 -3.55 1.27 4.05
C SER A 195 -4.21 0.91 2.72
N LYS A 196 -5.55 0.84 2.68
CA LYS A 196 -6.31 0.67 1.43
C LYS A 196 -5.96 1.75 0.41
N THR A 197 -5.98 3.02 0.82
CA THR A 197 -5.60 4.15 -0.04
C THR A 197 -4.15 4.05 -0.50
N MET A 198 -3.23 3.70 0.40
CA MET A 198 -1.81 3.61 0.05
C MET A 198 -1.51 2.48 -0.94
N ASN A 199 -2.23 1.35 -0.85
CA ASN A 199 -2.18 0.31 -1.87
C ASN A 199 -2.61 0.85 -3.25
N GLU A 200 -3.72 1.58 -3.31
CA GLU A 200 -4.20 2.09 -4.61
C GLU A 200 -3.34 3.23 -5.15
N VAL A 201 -2.79 4.10 -4.30
CA VAL A 201 -1.79 5.08 -4.71
C VAL A 201 -0.60 4.37 -5.33
N SER A 202 -0.02 3.36 -4.67
CA SER A 202 1.14 2.62 -5.19
C SER A 202 0.88 2.01 -6.57
N HIS A 203 -0.32 1.44 -6.80
CA HIS A 203 -0.71 0.89 -8.10
C HIS A 203 -0.94 1.92 -9.21
N LEU A 204 -1.28 3.17 -8.87
CA LEU A 204 -1.64 4.23 -9.81
C LEU A 204 -0.53 5.25 -10.06
N LEU A 205 0.59 5.13 -9.36
CA LEU A 205 1.80 5.91 -9.61
C LEU A 205 2.28 5.72 -11.06
N ALA A 206 2.82 6.78 -11.65
CA ALA A 206 3.34 6.75 -13.02
C ALA A 206 4.49 5.75 -13.18
N ASN A 207 4.63 5.14 -14.36
CA ASN A 207 5.82 4.34 -14.70
C ASN A 207 7.00 5.24 -15.12
N ASP A 208 7.19 6.36 -14.40
CA ASP A 208 8.29 7.30 -14.51
C ASP A 208 8.61 7.77 -13.09
N ASP A 209 9.81 7.44 -12.60
CA ASP A 209 10.19 7.71 -11.21
C ASP A 209 10.40 9.21 -10.93
N GLU A 210 10.64 10.01 -11.97
CA GLU A 210 10.86 11.46 -11.86
C GLU A 210 9.55 12.27 -11.98
N GLU A 211 8.46 11.66 -12.47
CA GLU A 211 7.16 12.32 -12.54
C GLU A 211 6.71 12.70 -11.13
N ALA A 212 6.23 13.95 -10.97
CA ALA A 212 5.83 14.46 -9.68
C ALA A 212 4.45 13.93 -9.25
N VAL A 213 4.36 13.48 -8.01
CA VAL A 213 3.10 13.26 -7.29
C VAL A 213 2.79 14.52 -6.50
N HIS A 214 1.62 15.09 -6.76
CA HIS A 214 1.13 16.26 -6.02
C HIS A 214 0.24 15.80 -4.87
N ILE A 215 0.57 16.23 -3.65
CA ILE A 215 -0.14 15.87 -2.43
C ILE A 215 -0.76 17.13 -1.83
N CYS A 216 -2.09 17.13 -1.73
CA CYS A 216 -2.86 18.13 -0.99
C CYS A 216 -3.46 17.49 0.25
N ALA A 217 -3.36 18.13 1.42
CA ALA A 217 -3.88 17.56 2.66
C ALA A 217 -4.45 18.61 3.61
N ASN A 218 -5.37 18.15 4.45
CA ASN A 218 -5.77 18.80 5.70
C ASN A 218 -5.98 17.73 6.78
N ARG A 219 -6.66 18.06 7.89
CA ARG A 219 -6.88 17.11 8.99
C ARG A 219 -7.91 16.00 8.71
N ARG A 220 -8.66 16.10 7.61
CA ARG A 220 -9.76 15.17 7.28
C ARG A 220 -9.53 14.40 5.99
N TYR A 221 -8.89 15.01 5.00
CA TYR A 221 -8.69 14.44 3.69
C TYR A 221 -7.25 14.59 3.21
N VAL A 222 -6.83 13.62 2.41
CA VAL A 222 -5.65 13.70 1.55
C VAL A 222 -6.08 13.49 0.10
N VAL A 223 -5.43 14.21 -0.81
CA VAL A 223 -5.61 14.09 -2.26
C VAL A 223 -4.25 13.89 -2.91
N PHE A 224 -4.11 12.81 -3.67
CA PHE A 224 -2.95 12.53 -4.50
C PHE A 224 -3.30 12.75 -5.96
N MET A 225 -2.45 13.46 -6.71
CA MET A 225 -2.60 13.63 -8.15
C MET A 225 -1.32 13.14 -8.85
N THR A 226 -1.47 12.17 -9.75
CA THR A 226 -0.38 11.47 -10.45
C THR A 226 -0.93 10.80 -11.70
N ALA A 227 -0.17 10.73 -12.81
CA ALA A 227 -0.53 9.96 -13.99
C ALA A 227 -1.98 10.19 -14.53
N GLY A 228 -2.52 11.41 -14.40
CA GLY A 228 -3.89 11.74 -14.80
C GLY A 228 -5.00 11.21 -13.87
N TYR A 229 -4.65 10.69 -12.70
CA TYR A 229 -5.56 10.29 -11.63
C TYR A 229 -5.61 11.34 -10.52
N THR A 230 -6.79 11.52 -9.95
CA THR A 230 -7.00 12.21 -8.67
C THR A 230 -7.58 11.22 -7.67
N ILE A 231 -6.81 10.91 -6.62
CA ILE A 231 -7.16 9.94 -5.58
C ILE A 231 -7.43 10.72 -4.30
N MET A 232 -8.67 10.73 -3.83
CA MET A 232 -9.06 11.37 -2.57
C MET A 232 -9.37 10.31 -1.53
N SER A 233 -8.97 10.56 -0.29
CA SER A 233 -9.21 9.63 0.81
C SER A 233 -9.48 10.36 2.11
N ARG A 234 -10.45 9.85 2.88
CA ARG A 234 -10.64 10.23 4.27
C ARG A 234 -9.50 9.69 5.12
N LEU A 235 -8.95 10.56 5.97
CA LEU A 235 -7.90 10.20 6.91
C LEU A 235 -8.44 9.45 8.12
N ILE A 236 -7.61 8.59 8.70
CA ILE A 236 -7.93 7.90 9.94
C ILE A 236 -7.81 8.90 11.10
N GLU A 237 -8.88 9.01 11.88
CA GLU A 237 -8.89 9.78 13.12
C GLU A 237 -8.30 8.94 14.27
N GLY A 238 -7.40 9.52 15.06
CA GLY A 238 -6.85 8.86 16.24
C GLY A 238 -5.44 9.33 16.59
N GLU A 239 -4.99 8.92 17.77
CA GLU A 239 -3.62 9.16 18.21
C GLU A 239 -2.72 8.01 17.76
N PHE A 240 -1.79 8.30 16.86
CA PHE A 240 -0.75 7.34 16.48
C PHE A 240 0.27 7.21 17.61
N LEU A 241 0.68 5.98 17.93
CA LEU A 241 1.68 5.70 18.96
C LEU A 241 2.92 6.59 18.80
N ASN A 242 3.41 7.17 19.88
CA ASN A 242 4.72 7.83 19.88
C ASN A 242 5.81 6.78 19.70
N TYR A 243 6.20 6.56 18.44
CA TYR A 243 7.08 5.48 18.04
C TYR A 243 8.54 5.71 18.46
N HIS A 244 8.95 6.94 18.74
CA HIS A 244 10.29 7.21 19.26
C HIS A 244 10.53 6.48 20.58
N ASN A 245 9.49 6.35 21.42
CA ASN A 245 9.59 5.69 22.72
C ASN A 245 9.80 4.17 22.65
N VAL A 246 9.58 3.54 21.49
CA VAL A 246 9.77 2.09 21.31
C VAL A 246 11.08 1.73 20.62
N ILE A 247 11.82 2.72 20.12
CA ILE A 247 13.13 2.52 19.49
C ILE A 247 14.21 2.47 20.58
N PRO A 248 14.99 1.38 20.70
CA PRO A 248 16.08 1.32 21.66
C PRO A 248 17.23 2.30 21.30
N ASP A 249 17.66 3.11 22.28
CA ASP A 249 18.75 4.10 22.12
C ASP A 249 20.14 3.47 21.91
N GLY A 250 20.30 2.19 22.23
CA GLY A 250 21.60 1.50 22.17
C GLY A 250 21.50 0.07 21.63
N SER A 251 22.65 -0.62 21.67
CA SER A 251 22.77 -2.03 21.33
C SER A 251 23.95 -2.64 22.10
N ARG A 252 23.78 -3.85 22.64
CA ARG A 252 24.86 -4.66 23.21
C ARG A 252 25.50 -5.57 22.16
N THR A 253 24.71 -5.98 21.17
CA THR A 253 25.16 -6.84 20.07
C THR A 253 24.84 -6.17 18.74
N ARG A 254 25.80 -6.15 17.83
CA ARG A 254 25.66 -5.72 16.44
C ARG A 254 26.01 -6.85 15.51
N VAL A 255 25.11 -7.16 14.57
CA VAL A 255 25.31 -8.27 13.61
C VAL A 255 25.15 -7.74 12.21
N THR A 256 26.21 -7.82 11.39
CA THR A 256 26.14 -7.50 9.96
C THR A 256 26.09 -8.79 9.17
N LEU A 257 25.09 -8.90 8.30
CA LEU A 257 24.75 -10.15 7.61
C LEU A 257 24.26 -9.88 6.18
N ASP A 258 24.49 -10.86 5.29
CA ASP A 258 23.94 -10.85 3.94
C ASP A 258 22.42 -11.06 4.00
N THR A 259 21.69 -10.12 3.42
CA THR A 259 20.22 -10.09 3.50
C THR A 259 19.61 -11.30 2.82
N LYS A 260 20.17 -11.73 1.68
CA LYS A 260 19.64 -12.84 0.89
C LYS A 260 19.87 -14.17 1.60
N GLU A 261 21.08 -14.42 2.08
CA GLU A 261 21.43 -15.61 2.83
C GLU A 261 20.54 -15.76 4.08
N PHE A 262 20.25 -14.65 4.77
CA PHE A 262 19.39 -14.70 5.96
C PHE A 262 17.92 -14.94 5.62
N ILE A 263 17.40 -14.34 4.54
CA ILE A 263 16.06 -14.64 4.03
C ILE A 263 15.94 -16.13 3.71
N GLU A 264 16.86 -16.68 2.93
CA GLU A 264 16.84 -18.10 2.52
C GLU A 264 16.92 -19.03 3.74
N THR A 265 17.76 -18.69 4.73
CA THR A 265 17.89 -19.44 5.98
C THR A 265 16.58 -19.43 6.78
N ILE A 266 15.93 -18.27 6.90
CA ILE A 266 14.64 -18.15 7.60
C ILE A 266 13.55 -18.92 6.84
N GLU A 267 13.53 -18.87 5.52
CA GLU A 267 12.57 -19.61 4.69
C GLU A 267 12.71 -21.13 4.88
N ARG A 268 13.94 -21.67 4.84
CA ARG A 268 14.21 -23.09 5.11
C ARG A 268 13.77 -23.49 6.52
N ALA A 269 14.11 -22.69 7.53
CA ALA A 269 13.71 -22.94 8.92
C ALA A 269 12.18 -22.84 9.13
N SER A 270 11.50 -22.07 8.29
CA SER A 270 10.05 -21.86 8.36
C SER A 270 9.21 -22.99 7.77
N LEU A 271 9.80 -23.94 7.01
CA LEU A 271 9.06 -25.04 6.36
C LEU A 271 8.29 -25.92 7.35
N ILE A 272 8.72 -25.98 8.62
CA ILE A 272 8.07 -26.76 9.68
C ILE A 272 7.15 -25.91 10.58
N ILE A 273 6.95 -24.63 10.26
CA ILE A 273 6.04 -23.69 10.93
C ILE A 273 4.78 -23.58 10.09
N THR A 274 3.62 -23.88 10.69
CA THR A 274 2.32 -23.77 10.00
C THR A 274 1.36 -22.92 10.81
N GLU A 275 0.22 -22.53 10.23
CA GLU A 275 -0.80 -21.79 10.97
C GLU A 275 -1.30 -22.55 12.22
N ARG A 276 -1.32 -23.89 12.16
CA ARG A 276 -1.70 -24.76 13.28
C ARG A 276 -0.56 -25.01 14.27
N LEU A 277 0.68 -24.89 13.81
CA LEU A 277 1.91 -25.14 14.59
C LEU A 277 2.78 -23.89 14.59
N LYS A 278 2.31 -22.83 15.25
CA LYS A 278 3.08 -21.60 15.43
C LYS A 278 4.16 -21.84 16.49
N ASN A 279 5.43 -21.72 16.09
CA ASN A 279 6.56 -21.71 17.00
C ASN A 279 7.54 -20.62 16.55
N PRO A 280 8.09 -19.77 17.45
CA PRO A 280 9.15 -18.84 17.08
C PRO A 280 10.40 -19.56 16.56
N LEU A 281 11.11 -18.87 15.66
CA LEU A 281 12.50 -19.18 15.36
C LEU A 281 13.36 -18.80 16.55
N ARG A 282 14.21 -19.72 17.01
CA ARG A 282 15.23 -19.45 18.01
C ARG A 282 16.55 -19.19 17.29
N ILE A 283 17.00 -17.94 17.30
CA ILE A 283 18.20 -17.51 16.58
C ILE A 283 19.28 -17.15 17.60
N SER A 284 20.41 -17.84 17.54
CA SER A 284 21.60 -17.53 18.33
C SER A 284 22.58 -16.74 17.48
N PHE A 285 23.06 -15.61 18.00
CA PHE A 285 24.11 -14.79 17.42
C PHE A 285 25.35 -14.94 18.30
N THR A 286 26.41 -15.53 17.75
CA THR A 286 27.70 -15.75 18.44
C THR A 286 28.85 -15.26 17.56
N GLU A 287 30.07 -15.19 18.09
CA GLU A 287 31.24 -14.78 17.33
C GLU A 287 31.37 -15.53 15.99
N GLY A 288 31.32 -14.79 14.88
CA GLY A 288 31.45 -15.29 13.51
C GLY A 288 30.27 -16.09 12.95
N LYS A 289 29.19 -16.31 13.71
CA LYS A 289 28.16 -17.30 13.36
C LYS A 289 26.76 -16.92 13.80
N VAL A 290 25.77 -17.22 12.95
CA VAL A 290 24.35 -17.18 13.27
C VAL A 290 23.77 -18.58 13.14
N VAL A 291 23.02 -19.02 14.15
CA VAL A 291 22.35 -20.33 14.14
C VAL A 291 20.86 -20.16 14.30
N VAL A 292 20.08 -20.60 13.31
CA VAL A 292 18.62 -20.56 13.30
C VAL A 292 18.08 -21.95 13.63
N ARG A 293 17.27 -22.04 14.68
CA ARG A 293 16.64 -23.28 15.13
C ARG A 293 15.13 -23.16 15.18
N CYS A 294 14.45 -24.23 14.83
CA CYS A 294 13.02 -24.38 15.05
C CYS A 294 12.69 -25.84 15.35
N GLN A 295 11.75 -26.07 16.26
CA GLN A 295 11.27 -27.41 16.60
C GLN A 295 9.76 -27.42 16.71
N THR A 296 9.10 -28.30 15.96
CA THR A 296 7.65 -28.51 16.04
C THR A 296 7.35 -30.00 16.06
N ASN A 297 6.07 -30.38 16.15
CA ASN A 297 5.68 -31.80 16.07
C ASN A 297 5.98 -32.43 14.70
N LEU A 298 6.26 -31.62 13.68
CA LEU A 298 6.65 -32.09 12.34
C LEU A 298 8.16 -32.43 12.26
N GLY A 299 8.98 -31.90 13.16
CA GLY A 299 10.42 -32.15 13.16
C GLY A 299 11.24 -31.01 13.75
N ARG A 300 12.54 -31.04 13.48
CA ARG A 300 13.53 -30.05 13.94
C ARG A 300 14.35 -29.55 12.76
N VAL A 301 14.56 -28.24 12.69
CA VAL A 301 15.51 -27.60 11.78
C VAL A 301 16.60 -26.92 12.60
N VAL A 302 17.84 -27.08 12.15
CA VAL A 302 19.01 -26.31 12.57
C VAL A 302 19.71 -25.90 11.30
N ASP A 303 19.86 -24.60 11.10
CA ASP A 303 20.53 -24.01 9.95
C ASP A 303 21.49 -22.94 10.45
N GLU A 304 22.57 -22.69 9.72
CA GLU A 304 23.64 -21.80 10.16
C GLU A 304 24.37 -21.17 8.98
N PHE A 305 24.85 -19.95 9.22
CA PHE A 305 25.67 -19.21 8.28
C PHE A 305 26.63 -18.29 9.03
N ASN A 306 27.65 -17.80 8.31
CA ASN A 306 28.65 -16.91 8.89
C ASN A 306 28.15 -15.46 8.87
N ALA A 307 28.38 -14.72 9.94
CA ALA A 307 28.06 -13.30 10.00
C ALA A 307 29.07 -12.55 10.87
N LYS A 308 29.17 -11.24 10.66
CA LYS A 308 30.02 -10.39 11.49
C LYS A 308 29.24 -10.00 12.75
N CYS A 309 29.51 -10.69 13.85
CA CYS A 309 28.91 -10.41 15.17
C CYS A 309 29.91 -9.64 16.05
N GLU A 310 29.47 -8.52 16.62
CA GLU A 310 30.22 -7.69 17.55
C GLU A 310 29.43 -7.53 18.86
N GLY A 311 30.09 -7.68 20.01
CA GLY A 311 29.47 -7.54 21.33
C GLY A 311 29.06 -8.87 21.96
N ASP A 312 27.98 -8.85 22.75
CA ASP A 312 27.56 -10.00 23.56
C ASP A 312 26.91 -11.11 22.71
N ASP A 313 27.17 -12.36 23.05
CA ASP A 313 26.39 -13.49 22.53
C ASP A 313 24.92 -13.38 23.01
N VAL A 314 23.97 -13.63 22.10
CA VAL A 314 22.55 -13.51 22.43
C VAL A 314 21.70 -14.51 21.67
N GLU A 315 20.69 -15.05 22.35
CA GLU A 315 19.66 -15.90 21.75
C GLU A 315 18.29 -15.20 21.82
N ILE A 316 17.61 -15.14 20.68
CA ILE A 316 16.33 -14.42 20.54
C ILE A 316 15.30 -15.28 19.82
N GLY A 317 14.05 -15.19 20.28
CA GLY A 317 12.90 -15.75 19.59
C GLY A 317 12.31 -14.75 18.58
N PHE A 318 12.06 -15.16 17.35
CA PHE A 318 11.40 -14.33 16.32
C PHE A 318 10.17 -15.01 15.75
N ASN A 319 9.16 -14.19 15.43
CA ASN A 319 8.16 -14.59 14.46
C ASN A 319 8.81 -14.55 13.07
N ASN A 320 8.78 -15.68 12.36
CA ASN A 320 9.41 -15.80 11.05
C ASN A 320 8.87 -14.81 10.01
N ARG A 321 7.54 -14.57 9.99
CA ARG A 321 6.90 -13.67 9.04
C ARG A 321 7.35 -12.23 9.25
N TYR A 322 7.36 -11.75 10.49
CA TYR A 322 7.75 -10.37 10.80
C TYR A 322 9.21 -10.08 10.42
N LEU A 323 10.09 -11.05 10.68
CA LEU A 323 11.50 -10.92 10.30
C LEU A 323 11.69 -10.98 8.78
N LEU A 324 11.03 -11.90 8.08
CA LEU A 324 11.07 -11.98 6.61
C LEU A 324 10.56 -10.70 5.95
N ASP A 325 9.45 -10.15 6.44
CA ASP A 325 8.88 -8.93 5.87
C ASP A 325 9.84 -7.74 6.03
N ALA A 326 10.54 -7.61 7.17
CA ALA A 326 11.57 -6.60 7.35
C ALA A 326 12.77 -6.79 6.40
N LEU A 327 13.25 -8.02 6.24
CA LEU A 327 14.41 -8.31 5.38
C LEU A 327 14.09 -8.11 3.89
N ARG A 328 12.92 -8.58 3.42
CA ARG A 328 12.50 -8.42 2.01
C ARG A 328 12.32 -6.96 1.62
N ASN A 329 11.87 -6.12 2.55
CA ASN A 329 11.69 -4.69 2.33
C ASN A 329 12.95 -3.86 2.66
N ALA A 330 14.05 -4.48 3.11
CA ALA A 330 15.32 -3.77 3.27
C ALA A 330 15.89 -3.33 1.93
N ARG A 331 15.77 -4.18 0.89
CA ARG A 331 16.29 -3.94 -0.47
C ARG A 331 17.79 -3.55 -0.48
N THR A 332 18.58 -4.11 0.43
CA THR A 332 20.04 -3.94 0.51
C THR A 332 20.74 -5.29 0.51
N GLU A 333 21.98 -5.34 0.01
CA GLU A 333 22.80 -6.57 0.04
C GLU A 333 23.10 -7.02 1.46
N GLN A 334 23.37 -6.07 2.36
CA GLN A 334 23.62 -6.33 3.77
C GLN A 334 22.71 -5.50 4.66
N VAL A 335 22.35 -6.08 5.80
CA VAL A 335 21.67 -5.40 6.91
C VAL A 335 22.49 -5.52 8.19
N ARG A 336 22.31 -4.53 9.07
CA ARG A 336 22.82 -4.53 10.43
C ARG A 336 21.66 -4.74 11.41
N LEU A 337 21.76 -5.78 12.22
CA LEU A 337 20.90 -5.96 13.39
C LEU A 337 21.54 -5.30 14.61
N GLU A 338 20.76 -4.52 15.33
CA GLU A 338 21.14 -3.91 16.61
C GLU A 338 20.23 -4.46 17.72
N ILE A 339 20.84 -5.17 18.67
CA ILE A 339 20.15 -5.92 19.72
C ILE A 339 20.58 -5.40 21.09
N SER A 340 19.62 -5.05 21.94
CA SER A 340 19.87 -4.63 23.33
C SER A 340 19.75 -5.74 24.37
N GLY A 341 19.06 -6.83 24.02
CA GLY A 341 18.85 -7.99 24.89
C GLY A 341 17.78 -8.95 24.33
N PRO A 342 17.57 -10.12 24.97
CA PRO A 342 16.75 -11.19 24.42
C PRO A 342 15.24 -10.88 24.31
N LEU A 343 14.77 -9.89 25.06
CA LEU A 343 13.37 -9.45 25.08
C LEU A 343 13.19 -8.00 24.59
N SER A 344 14.26 -7.35 24.14
CA SER A 344 14.20 -5.99 23.59
C SER A 344 13.87 -6.00 22.10
N PRO A 345 13.14 -4.99 21.57
CA PRO A 345 12.97 -4.83 20.13
C PRO A 345 14.32 -4.87 19.40
N VAL A 346 14.36 -5.57 18.27
CA VAL A 346 15.55 -5.66 17.43
C VAL A 346 15.42 -4.67 16.29
N LYS A 347 16.42 -3.80 16.17
CA LYS A 347 16.56 -2.86 15.05
C LYS A 347 17.15 -3.61 13.85
N VAL A 348 16.49 -3.51 12.70
CA VAL A 348 17.02 -3.91 11.39
C VAL A 348 17.29 -2.63 10.62
N LEU A 349 18.55 -2.40 10.27
CA LEU A 349 19.05 -1.21 9.60
C LEU A 349 19.81 -1.62 8.33
N PRO A 350 19.98 -0.75 7.34
CA PRO A 350 20.96 -1.00 6.30
C PRO A 350 22.36 -1.06 6.93
N ALA A 351 23.27 -1.84 6.34
CA ALA A 351 24.65 -1.91 6.83
C ALA A 351 25.35 -0.54 6.76
N GLU A 352 25.03 0.22 5.70
CA GLU A 352 25.52 1.57 5.43
C GLU A 352 24.34 2.53 5.16
N GLY A 353 24.46 3.79 5.55
CA GLY A 353 23.39 4.78 5.39
C GLY A 353 22.27 4.67 6.43
N ASN A 354 21.16 5.36 6.18
CA ASN A 354 20.02 5.49 7.10
C ASN A 354 18.68 5.38 6.35
N ASP A 355 18.65 4.60 5.27
CA ASP A 355 17.54 4.56 4.32
C ASP A 355 16.22 4.07 4.93
N PHE A 356 16.30 3.25 5.98
CA PHE A 356 15.16 2.73 6.73
C PHE A 356 15.56 2.37 8.16
N LEU A 357 14.56 2.31 9.04
CA LEU A 357 14.64 1.70 10.36
C LEU A 357 13.44 0.78 10.55
N TYR A 358 13.70 -0.51 10.70
CA TYR A 358 12.66 -1.48 11.06
C TYR A 358 12.89 -1.99 12.48
N LEU A 359 11.81 -2.22 13.21
CA LEU A 359 11.83 -2.90 14.49
C LEU A 359 11.06 -4.21 14.37
N VAL A 360 11.61 -5.28 14.93
CA VAL A 360 10.91 -6.55 15.14
C VAL A 360 10.93 -6.89 16.61
N LEU A 361 9.76 -7.04 17.22
CA LEU A 361 9.67 -7.45 18.62
C LEU A 361 9.98 -8.94 18.75
N PRO A 362 10.77 -9.32 19.77
CA PRO A 362 11.06 -10.71 20.04
C PRO A 362 9.84 -11.43 20.62
N VAL A 363 9.78 -12.73 20.35
CA VAL A 363 8.80 -13.65 20.90
C VAL A 363 9.42 -14.36 22.10
N ARG A 364 8.70 -14.40 23.22
CA ARG A 364 9.11 -15.20 24.38
C ARG A 364 9.04 -16.68 24.03
N PHE A 365 10.08 -17.44 24.40
CA PHE A 365 9.99 -18.89 24.35
C PHE A 365 8.90 -19.37 25.31
N LYS A 366 8.03 -20.25 24.83
CA LYS A 366 7.19 -21.04 25.73
C LYS A 366 8.14 -22.06 26.37
N ASN A 367 8.43 -21.87 27.65
CA ASN A 367 9.35 -22.65 28.51
C ASN A 367 10.77 -22.07 28.58
N ASP A 368 11.07 -21.44 29.71
CA ASP A 368 12.04 -22.02 30.64
C ASP A 368 11.26 -22.88 31.65
#